data_AF-A0A6M0JAD3-F1
#
_entry.id   AF-A0A6M0JAD3-F1
#
_cell.length_a   1.000
_cell.length_b   1.000
_cell.length_c   1.000
_cell.angle_alpha   90.00
_cell.angle_beta   90.00
_cell.angle_gamma   90.00
#
_symmetry.space_group_name_H-M   'P 1'
#
loop_
_entity.id
_entity.type
_entity.pdbx_description
1 polymer ?
#
loop_
_entity_poly.entity_id
_entity_poly.type
_entity_poly.pdbx_seq_one_letter_code
_entity_poly.pdbx_strand_id
1 'polypeptide(L)'
;MVNNPQFDNLPPIKLSHIQDQAPSTLQGESRSRAGKIAAPTDIRWVKVLEFLRSNNLAPNSRKLYERELKRFLAWSELHYHELRPRHLALYKEYLRDEIRTDAGKPLSKSSINAGIAALKSFFKWMCYTYPEIIATNPTLG
;
A
#
# COMPACT_ATOMS: atom_id res chain seq x y z
N MET A 1 -3.92 -57.64 -27.78
CA MET A 1 -5.11 -56.83 -27.44
C MET A 1 -4.86 -56.22 -26.07
N VAL A 2 -4.52 -54.93 -26.01
CA VAL A 2 -4.40 -54.17 -24.74
C VAL A 2 -5.06 -52.82 -24.97
N ASN A 3 -6.18 -52.62 -24.28
CA ASN A 3 -7.07 -51.48 -24.41
C ASN A 3 -6.50 -50.27 -23.65
N ASN A 4 -6.51 -49.12 -24.32
CA ASN A 4 -6.09 -47.82 -23.83
C ASN A 4 -7.24 -47.14 -23.05
N PRO A 5 -7.04 -46.59 -21.84
CA PRO A 5 -8.12 -45.99 -21.08
C PRO A 5 -8.37 -44.53 -21.48
N GLN A 6 -9.58 -44.30 -22.00
CA GLN A 6 -10.54 -43.30 -21.48
C GLN A 6 -10.10 -41.82 -21.41
N PHE A 7 -10.33 -41.10 -22.50
CA PHE A 7 -10.46 -39.62 -22.52
C PHE A 7 -11.91 -39.16 -22.77
N ASP A 8 -12.90 -39.99 -22.45
CA ASP A 8 -14.31 -39.62 -22.53
C ASP A 8 -14.76 -39.04 -21.19
N ASN A 9 -14.73 -37.72 -21.07
CA ASN A 9 -15.72 -36.88 -20.38
C ASN A 9 -15.23 -35.44 -20.25
N LEU A 10 -15.20 -34.72 -21.38
CA LEU A 10 -15.23 -33.25 -21.34
C LEU A 10 -16.66 -32.79 -21.63
N PRO A 11 -17.26 -31.90 -20.80
CA PRO A 11 -18.58 -31.38 -21.08
C PRO A 11 -18.56 -30.50 -22.35
N PRO A 12 -19.63 -30.52 -23.16
CA PRO A 12 -19.68 -29.74 -24.40
C PRO A 12 -19.69 -28.24 -24.10
N ILE A 13 -18.73 -27.52 -24.66
CA ILE A 13 -18.68 -26.06 -24.64
C ILE A 13 -19.85 -25.54 -25.49
N LYS A 14 -20.84 -24.92 -24.84
CA LYS A 14 -21.92 -24.19 -25.52
C LYS A 14 -21.36 -22.85 -26.00
N LEU A 15 -21.00 -22.78 -27.28
CA LEU A 15 -20.71 -21.52 -27.96
C LEU A 15 -22.04 -20.77 -28.16
N SER A 16 -22.28 -19.72 -27.37
CA SER A 16 -23.43 -18.83 -27.59
C SER A 16 -23.16 -17.94 -28.82
N HIS A 17 -24.00 -18.12 -29.83
CA HIS A 17 -24.04 -17.35 -31.07
C HIS A 17 -24.42 -15.89 -30.76
N ILE A 18 -23.47 -14.95 -30.91
CA ILE A 18 -23.77 -13.50 -30.92
C ILE A 18 -24.53 -13.22 -32.22
N GLN A 19 -25.80 -12.83 -32.10
CA GLN A 19 -26.63 -12.40 -33.22
C GLN A 19 -26.87 -10.91 -33.06
N ASP A 20 -26.28 -10.12 -33.96
CA ASP A 20 -26.49 -8.68 -34.05
C ASP A 20 -27.93 -8.40 -34.52
N GLN A 21 -28.77 -7.85 -33.64
CA GLN A 21 -29.98 -7.12 -34.03
C GLN A 21 -30.34 -6.05 -33.00
N ALA A 22 -30.69 -4.88 -33.53
CA ALA A 22 -30.93 -3.60 -32.87
C ALA A 22 -32.25 -3.58 -32.03
N PRO A 23 -32.53 -2.50 -31.28
CA PRO A 23 -33.00 -2.57 -29.90
C PRO A 23 -34.52 -2.77 -29.79
N SER A 24 -34.93 -3.72 -28.94
CA SER A 24 -36.29 -3.76 -28.40
C SER A 24 -36.23 -3.46 -26.91
N THR A 25 -36.82 -2.32 -26.57
CA THR A 25 -36.99 -1.78 -25.22
C THR A 25 -37.73 -2.79 -24.34
N LEU A 26 -37.01 -3.43 -23.42
CA LEU A 26 -37.60 -4.12 -22.28
C LEU A 26 -36.90 -3.61 -21.03
N GLN A 27 -37.66 -2.80 -20.28
CA GLN A 27 -37.43 -2.52 -18.86
C GLN A 27 -37.38 -3.85 -18.11
N GLY A 28 -36.18 -4.39 -17.99
CA GLY A 28 -35.84 -5.40 -17.01
C GLY A 28 -34.90 -4.73 -16.03
N GLU A 29 -35.32 -4.62 -14.78
CA GLU A 29 -34.50 -4.21 -13.65
C GLU A 29 -33.39 -5.23 -13.39
N SER A 30 -32.43 -5.33 -14.29
CA SER A 30 -31.15 -5.93 -13.99
C SER A 30 -30.21 -4.78 -13.64
N ARG A 31 -30.39 -4.25 -12.42
CA ARG A 31 -29.29 -3.56 -11.72
C ARG A 31 -28.24 -4.62 -11.47
N SER A 32 -27.48 -4.90 -12.52
CA SER A 32 -26.16 -5.47 -12.46
C SER A 32 -25.38 -4.52 -11.56
N ARG A 33 -25.39 -4.78 -10.25
CA ARG A 33 -24.32 -4.36 -9.35
C ARG A 33 -23.11 -5.13 -9.85
N ALA A 34 -22.51 -4.65 -10.94
CA ALA A 34 -21.10 -4.79 -11.18
C ALA A 34 -20.48 -4.30 -9.88
N GLY A 35 -20.10 -5.24 -9.01
CA GLY A 35 -19.45 -4.93 -7.75
C GLY A 35 -18.28 -4.06 -8.13
N LYS A 36 -18.32 -2.78 -7.73
CA LYS A 36 -17.22 -1.85 -7.96
C LYS A 36 -16.02 -2.54 -7.32
N ILE A 37 -15.11 -3.08 -8.14
CA ILE A 37 -13.86 -3.62 -7.65
C ILE A 37 -13.21 -2.44 -6.92
N ALA A 38 -13.11 -2.55 -5.59
CA ALA A 38 -12.56 -1.48 -4.78
C ALA A 38 -11.15 -1.19 -5.30
N ALA A 39 -10.77 0.09 -5.29
CA ALA A 39 -9.42 0.48 -5.69
C ALA A 39 -8.38 -0.37 -4.93
N PRO A 40 -7.27 -0.77 -5.58
CA PRO A 40 -6.24 -1.56 -4.91
C PRO A 40 -5.80 -0.90 -3.60
N THR A 41 -5.87 -1.66 -2.51
CA THR A 41 -5.39 -1.19 -1.20
C THR A 41 -3.88 -0.96 -1.30
N ASP A 42 -3.41 0.24 -0.95
CA ASP A 42 -1.97 0.51 -0.86
C ASP A 42 -1.34 -0.40 0.20
N ILE A 43 -0.60 -1.41 -0.26
CA ILE A 43 0.06 -2.41 0.59
C ILE A 43 1.03 -1.74 1.57
N ARG A 44 1.60 -0.58 1.23
CA ARG A 44 2.48 0.18 2.12
C ARG A 44 1.70 0.67 3.33
N TRP A 45 0.49 1.18 3.12
CA TRP A 45 -0.33 1.62 4.24
C TRP A 45 -0.76 0.46 5.15
N VAL A 46 -1.02 -0.72 4.58
CA VAL A 46 -1.33 -1.93 5.36
C VAL A 46 -0.19 -2.27 6.33
N LYS A 47 1.07 -2.19 5.89
CA LYS A 47 2.24 -2.44 6.74
C LYS A 47 2.41 -1.40 7.85
N VAL A 48 2.06 -0.14 7.60
CA VAL A 48 2.00 0.88 8.66
C VAL A 48 0.93 0.53 9.71
N LEU A 49 -0.26 0.09 9.29
CA LEU A 49 -1.31 -0.29 10.23
C LEU A 49 -0.96 -1.54 11.05
N GLU A 50 -0.25 -2.50 10.46
CA GLU A 50 0.33 -3.63 11.19
C GLU A 50 1.34 -3.16 12.24
N PHE A 51 2.31 -2.32 11.86
CA PHE A 51 3.28 -1.74 12.77
C PHE A 51 2.63 -1.04 13.97
N LEU A 52 1.65 -0.17 13.71
CA LEU A 52 0.97 0.58 14.76
C LEU A 52 0.15 -0.33 15.69
N ARG A 53 -0.35 -1.47 15.21
CA ARG A 53 -1.06 -2.45 16.05
C ARG A 53 -0.11 -3.32 16.87
N SER A 54 1.02 -3.71 16.29
CA SER A 54 2.01 -4.59 16.94
C SER A 54 2.84 -3.88 18.00
N ASN A 55 3.00 -2.55 17.91
CA ASN A 55 3.81 -1.77 18.84
C ASN A 55 2.91 -1.05 19.86
N ASN A 56 3.18 -1.25 21.15
CA ASN A 56 2.44 -0.59 22.24
C ASN A 56 2.90 0.86 22.43
N LEU A 57 2.58 1.71 21.45
CA LEU A 57 2.90 3.14 21.46
C LEU A 57 1.91 3.91 22.33
N ALA A 58 2.41 4.86 23.12
CA ALA A 58 1.57 5.83 23.80
C ALA A 58 0.67 6.58 22.79
N PRO A 59 -0.56 6.99 23.15
CA PRO A 59 -1.54 7.54 22.18
C PRO A 59 -1.02 8.72 21.35
N ASN A 60 -0.26 9.64 21.96
CA ASN A 60 0.32 10.79 21.26
C ASN A 60 1.43 10.36 20.30
N SER A 61 2.29 9.44 20.73
CA SER A 61 3.34 8.86 19.88
C SER A 61 2.73 8.10 18.70
N ARG A 62 1.63 7.36 18.91
CA ARG A 62 0.90 6.67 17.84
C ARG A 62 0.43 7.65 16.76
N LYS A 63 -0.27 8.73 17.16
CA LYS A 63 -0.75 9.77 16.24
C LYS A 63 0.40 10.45 15.48
N LEU A 64 1.48 10.75 16.19
CA LEU A 64 2.69 11.30 15.57
C LEU A 64 3.25 10.35 14.51
N TYR A 65 3.45 9.08 14.85
CA TYR A 65 4.05 8.09 13.95
C TYR A 65 3.16 7.87 12.74
N GLU A 66 1.85 7.71 12.93
CA GLU A 66 0.88 7.59 11.85
C GLU A 66 0.97 8.76 10.87
N ARG A 67 0.98 10.00 11.38
CA ARG A 67 1.09 11.21 10.55
C ARG A 67 2.39 11.24 9.74
N GLU A 68 3.51 10.98 10.40
CA GLU A 68 4.83 11.09 9.76
C GLU A 68 5.08 9.96 8.75
N LEU A 69 4.60 8.74 9.02
CA LEU A 69 4.65 7.62 8.08
C LEU A 69 3.74 7.86 6.88
N LYS A 70 2.52 8.35 7.10
CA LYS A 70 1.62 8.73 6.00
C LYS A 70 2.24 9.81 5.10
N ARG A 71 2.82 10.85 5.70
CA ARG A 71 3.53 11.91 4.97
C ARG A 71 4.68 11.34 4.14
N PHE A 72 5.50 10.47 4.71
CA PHE A 72 6.63 9.87 4.00
C PHE A 72 6.21 9.00 2.81
N LEU A 73 5.17 8.17 2.98
CA LEU A 73 4.68 7.32 1.89
C LEU A 73 4.07 8.12 0.74
N ALA A 74 3.38 9.22 1.07
CA ALA A 74 2.85 10.16 0.08
C ALA A 74 3.94 10.96 -0.64
N TRP A 75 5.00 11.35 0.08
CA TRP A 75 6.12 12.10 -0.52
C TRP A 75 7.01 11.22 -1.40
N SER A 76 7.32 10.00 -0.95
CA SER A 76 8.25 9.13 -1.67
C SER A 76 7.59 8.48 -2.88
N GLU A 77 6.33 8.08 -2.77
CA GLU A 77 5.63 7.25 -3.78
C GLU A 77 6.34 5.92 -4.14
N LEU A 78 7.39 5.56 -3.39
CA LEU A 78 8.18 4.36 -3.60
C LEU A 78 7.60 3.17 -2.83
N HIS A 79 7.83 1.97 -3.35
CA HIS A 79 7.68 0.72 -2.64
C HIS A 79 8.86 0.45 -1.71
N TYR A 80 8.67 -0.44 -0.74
CA TYR A 80 9.68 -0.69 0.30
C TYR A 80 11.02 -1.21 -0.24
N HIS A 81 11.01 -2.04 -1.28
CA HIS A 81 12.24 -2.57 -1.90
C HIS A 81 13.02 -1.51 -2.70
N GLU A 82 12.39 -0.38 -3.05
CA GLU A 82 13.00 0.71 -3.80
C GLU A 82 13.65 1.76 -2.87
N LEU A 83 13.38 1.68 -1.55
CA LEU A 83 13.88 2.65 -0.58
C LEU A 83 15.38 2.48 -0.32
N ARG A 84 16.09 3.60 -0.28
CA ARG A 84 17.55 3.70 -0.08
C ARG A 84 17.86 4.78 0.96
N PRO A 85 19.03 4.74 1.61
CA PRO A 85 19.44 5.78 2.58
C PRO A 85 19.34 7.21 2.05
N ARG A 86 19.66 7.42 0.76
CA ARG A 86 19.54 8.73 0.11
C ARG A 86 18.11 9.29 0.15
N HIS A 87 17.09 8.45 0.03
CA HIS A 87 15.69 8.91 0.10
C HIS A 87 15.33 9.44 1.48
N LEU A 88 15.91 8.86 2.55
CA LEU A 88 15.70 9.36 3.92
C LEU A 88 16.44 10.68 4.17
N ALA A 89 17.61 10.86 3.57
CA ALA A 89 18.33 12.13 3.60
C ALA A 89 17.53 13.23 2.89
N LEU A 90 17.04 12.97 1.68
CA LEU A 90 16.19 13.89 0.92
C LEU A 90 14.88 14.19 1.66
N TYR A 91 14.26 13.19 2.29
CA TYR A 91 13.06 13.43 3.09
C TYR A 91 13.31 14.35 4.28
N LYS A 92 14.48 14.25 4.92
CA LYS A 92 14.86 15.15 6.00
C LYS A 92 15.02 16.59 5.51
N GLU A 93 15.55 16.79 4.30
CA GLU A 93 15.63 18.10 3.64
C GLU A 93 14.24 18.64 3.32
N TYR A 94 13.36 17.80 2.76
CA TYR A 94 11.94 18.13 2.53
C TYR A 94 11.23 18.59 3.81
N LEU A 95 11.39 17.87 4.93
CA LEU A 95 10.81 18.28 6.22
C LEU A 95 11.32 19.64 6.72
N ARG A 96 12.57 20.00 6.39
CA ARG A 96 13.20 21.26 6.79
C ARG A 96 12.73 22.41 5.89
N ASP A 97 12.75 22.19 4.58
CA ASP A 97 12.67 23.27 3.60
C ASP A 97 11.24 23.52 3.12
N GLU A 98 10.44 22.47 2.99
CA GLU A 98 9.11 22.55 2.36
C GLU A 98 7.97 22.47 3.37
N ILE A 99 8.10 21.65 4.42
CA ILE A 99 7.03 21.51 5.40
C ILE A 99 6.93 22.75 6.30
N ARG A 100 5.69 23.20 6.50
CA ARG A 100 5.31 24.27 7.41
C ARG A 100 4.25 23.78 8.40
N THR A 101 4.20 24.41 9.57
CA THR A 101 3.11 24.25 10.53
C THR A 101 1.85 24.95 10.02
N ASP A 102 0.72 24.72 10.67
CA ASP A 102 -0.55 25.40 10.34
C ASP A 102 -0.45 26.93 10.46
N ALA A 103 0.50 27.42 11.27
CA ALA A 103 0.84 28.85 11.39
C ALA A 103 1.83 29.34 10.32
N GLY A 104 2.12 28.54 9.29
CA GLY A 104 3.04 28.86 8.20
C GLY A 104 4.53 28.83 8.57
N LYS A 105 4.90 28.42 9.79
CA LYS A 105 6.30 28.42 10.26
C LYS A 105 7.03 27.13 9.87
N PRO A 106 8.35 27.17 9.60
CA PRO A 106 9.14 25.95 9.43
C PRO A 106 9.04 25.01 10.64
N LEU A 107 9.20 23.71 10.40
CA LEU A 107 9.25 22.73 11.50
C LEU A 107 10.44 22.98 12.42
N SER A 108 10.23 22.82 13.72
CA SER A 108 11.33 22.83 14.68
C SER A 108 12.26 21.64 14.46
N LYS A 109 13.55 21.78 14.84
CA LYS A 109 14.51 20.67 14.82
C LYS A 109 14.01 19.45 15.61
N SER A 110 13.33 19.67 16.73
CA SER A 110 12.73 18.61 17.54
C SER A 110 11.64 17.87 16.77
N SER A 111 10.75 18.59 16.08
CA SER A 111 9.69 18.00 15.26
C SER A 111 10.23 17.18 14.10
N ILE A 112 11.26 17.68 13.41
CA ILE A 112 11.94 16.93 12.33
C ILE A 112 12.54 15.65 12.89
N ASN A 113 13.31 15.74 13.99
CA ASN A 113 13.92 14.57 14.61
C ASN A 113 12.88 13.54 15.09
N ALA A 114 11.72 13.99 15.58
CA ALA A 114 10.64 13.11 15.99
C ALA A 114 10.03 12.37 14.79
N GLY A 115 9.88 13.03 13.64
CA GLY A 115 9.47 12.37 12.39
C GLY A 115 10.49 11.34 11.93
N ILE A 116 11.79 11.70 11.90
CA ILE A 116 12.86 10.76 11.54
C ILE A 116 12.94 9.57 12.51
N ALA A 117 12.69 9.78 13.80
CA ALA A 117 12.64 8.71 14.79
C ALA A 117 11.49 7.73 14.52
N ALA A 118 10.32 8.23 14.11
CA ALA A 118 9.19 7.38 13.73
C ALA A 118 9.55 6.47 12.53
N LEU A 119 10.21 7.03 11.51
CA LEU A 119 10.69 6.28 10.35
C LEU A 119 11.71 5.20 10.74
N LYS A 120 12.70 5.54 11.58
CA LYS A 120 13.69 4.59 12.08
C LYS A 120 13.05 3.43 12.83
N SER A 121 12.09 3.73 13.70
CA SER A 121 11.36 2.72 14.46
C SER A 121 10.56 1.79 13.54
N PHE A 122 9.81 2.36 12.59
CA PHE A 122 9.05 1.62 11.60
C PHE A 122 9.93 0.70 10.74
N PHE A 123 11.00 1.22 10.13
CA PHE A 123 11.84 0.42 9.25
C PHE A 123 12.66 -0.63 10.00
N LYS A 124 13.04 -0.37 11.25
CA LYS A 124 13.65 -1.38 12.12
C LYS A 124 12.68 -2.55 12.35
N TRP A 125 11.43 -2.26 12.69
CA TRP A 125 10.39 -3.28 12.83
C TRP A 125 10.12 -4.01 11.51
N MET A 126 10.02 -3.27 10.40
CA MET A 126 9.70 -3.84 9.08
C MET A 126 10.75 -4.85 8.61
N CYS A 127 12.04 -4.53 8.77
CA CYS A 127 13.13 -5.46 8.41
C CYS A 127 13.15 -6.72 9.30
N TYR A 128 12.73 -6.58 10.56
CA TYR A 128 12.65 -7.71 11.48
C TYR A 128 11.44 -8.61 11.18
N THR A 129 10.28 -8.03 10.87
CA THR A 129 9.03 -8.77 10.69
C THR A 129 8.83 -9.29 9.27
N TYR A 130 9.34 -8.59 8.26
CA TYR A 130 9.14 -8.92 6.84
C TYR A 130 10.46 -8.80 6.04
N PRO A 131 11.48 -9.61 6.37
CA PRO A 131 12.77 -9.57 5.68
C PRO A 131 12.67 -9.87 4.17
N GLU A 132 11.63 -10.57 3.73
CA GLU A 132 11.34 -10.84 2.32
C GLU A 132 10.83 -9.61 1.55
N ILE A 133 10.30 -8.60 2.24
CA ILE A 133 9.80 -7.36 1.62
C ILE A 133 10.90 -6.29 1.58
N ILE A 134 11.70 -6.22 2.65
CA ILE A 134 12.79 -5.25 2.77
C ILE A 134 13.99 -5.87 3.48
N ALA A 135 15.01 -6.23 2.70
CA ALA A 135 16.19 -6.92 3.21
C ALA A 135 17.17 -5.99 3.96
N THR A 136 17.13 -4.68 3.68
CA THR A 136 18.05 -3.72 4.28
C THR A 136 17.30 -2.51 4.80
N ASN A 137 17.59 -2.13 6.05
CA ASN A 137 16.96 -0.97 6.65
C ASN A 137 17.44 0.32 5.97
N PRO A 138 16.56 1.07 5.28
CA PRO A 138 16.93 2.26 4.53
C PRO A 138 17.26 3.45 5.44
N THR A 139 17.15 3.28 6.75
CA THR A 139 17.55 4.30 7.75
C THR A 139 18.95 4.08 8.31
N LEU A 140 19.64 3.01 7.89
CA LEU A 140 21.05 2.76 8.19
C LEU A 140 21.90 3.29 7.03
N GLY A 141 22.54 4.44 7.24
CA GLY A 141 23.39 5.12 6.26
C GLY A 141 23.80 6.51 6.73
#